data_AF-A0A2V5QLY0-F1
#
_entry.id   AF-A0A2V5QLY0-F1
#
_cell.length_a   1.000
_cell.length_b   1.000
_cell.length_c   1.000
_cell.angle_alpha   90.00
_cell.angle_beta   90.00
_cell.angle_gamma   90.00
#
_symmetry.space_group_name_H-M   'P 1'
#
loop_
_entity.id
_entity.type
_entity.pdbx_description
1 polymer ?
#
loop_
_entity_poly.entity_id
_entity_poly.type
_entity_poly.pdbx_seq_one_letter_code
_entity_poly.pdbx_strand_id
1 'polypeptide(L)'
;MRRKLLIYSAAVAIFFLIAAGIGVAVFYSPLLTHYVESNAFRTAMEDETAKGLHFPQGHYSPIRRTSAFAAQSESFQARNGEKAMKSLDGRGITATFDPLGVFVRQWRFTDVRVQSGEVEIQIYKAHPDTVVPKPWFAIFLPNKVYLKRIETPQANITWRFRGERAGFFGTQLLVTPHGTDFEYVATSGRLKMALFPDLDLRRAHLLITKTLLTIYDIDLASDSGSQESIHAQANAGIGRDKSVDLRANFNQVPIRSWLPAEWKEHLAGNAFGDLHWNGKDPKLESSSGKGSLRVNSGRIDNLPVLEKLAELAQKKSFEHLALNDCSLSFEWKYPKIDINKIGIEERGKFRIEGELSIEGRRLGGMIRLGLTREYLDWLPNPEQVFSRKQNGYLWTNVRLFGTIDDPGQDLSPRIIELFKQSPGAYFRLLFRQFEGWLKKGFGGDPFSWARRRK
;
A
#
# COMPACT_ATOMS: atom_id res chain seq x y z
N MET A 1 -34.30 55.75 -38.95
CA MET A 1 -34.08 54.60 -38.03
C MET A 1 -32.64 54.07 -38.02
N ARG A 2 -31.97 53.83 -39.17
CA ARG A 2 -30.59 53.28 -39.24
C ARG A 2 -29.52 54.06 -38.46
N ARG A 3 -29.58 55.40 -38.44
CA ARG A 3 -28.58 56.25 -37.76
C ARG A 3 -28.62 56.13 -36.23
N LYS A 4 -29.79 55.93 -35.63
CA LYS A 4 -29.95 55.73 -34.17
C LYS A 4 -29.43 54.36 -33.72
N LEU A 5 -29.69 53.30 -34.50
CA LEU A 5 -29.16 51.95 -34.25
C LEU A 5 -27.63 51.90 -34.30
N LEU A 6 -27.01 52.61 -35.25
CA LEU A 6 -25.54 52.73 -35.34
C LEU A 6 -24.93 53.50 -34.15
N ILE A 7 -25.62 54.53 -33.65
CA ILE A 7 -25.19 55.28 -32.46
C ILE A 7 -25.30 54.40 -31.20
N TYR A 8 -26.37 53.61 -31.06
CA TYR A 8 -26.51 52.68 -29.93
C TYR A 8 -25.48 51.55 -29.99
N SER A 9 -25.21 50.96 -31.16
CA SER A 9 -24.17 49.93 -31.29
C SER A 9 -22.78 50.48 -31.04
N ALA A 10 -22.48 51.71 -31.48
CA ALA A 10 -21.21 52.36 -31.21
C ALA A 10 -21.06 52.72 -29.72
N ALA A 11 -22.11 53.20 -29.07
CA ALA A 11 -22.11 53.49 -27.64
C ALA A 11 -21.90 52.22 -26.79
N VAL A 12 -22.52 51.11 -27.18
CA VAL A 12 -22.31 49.80 -26.54
C VAL A 12 -20.87 49.31 -26.75
N ALA A 13 -20.33 49.42 -27.97
CA ALA A 13 -18.93 49.04 -28.25
C ALA A 13 -17.93 49.91 -27.46
N ILE A 14 -18.16 51.22 -27.37
CA ILE A 14 -17.34 52.15 -26.58
C ILE A 14 -17.45 51.84 -25.08
N PHE A 15 -18.64 51.52 -24.58
CA PHE A 15 -18.83 51.09 -23.20
C PHE A 15 -18.06 49.79 -22.90
N PHE A 16 -18.10 48.80 -23.80
CA PHE A 16 -17.30 47.58 -23.64
C PHE A 16 -15.80 47.83 -23.74
N LEU A 17 -15.34 48.75 -24.60
CA LEU A 17 -13.92 49.13 -24.69
C LEU A 17 -13.44 49.89 -23.46
N ILE A 18 -14.27 50.80 -22.91
CA ILE A 18 -13.99 51.51 -21.66
C ILE A 18 -14.03 50.54 -20.47
N ALA A 19 -15.00 49.64 -20.40
CA ALA A 19 -15.08 48.61 -19.38
C ALA A 19 -13.91 47.62 -19.46
N ALA A 20 -13.47 47.26 -20.67
CA ALA A 20 -12.27 46.44 -20.90
C ALA A 20 -11.00 47.20 -20.52
N GLY A 21 -10.89 48.48 -20.88
CA GLY A 21 -9.75 49.34 -20.52
C GLY A 21 -9.64 49.60 -19.02
N ILE A 22 -10.78 49.84 -18.35
CA ILE A 22 -10.86 49.95 -16.88
C ILE A 22 -10.58 48.60 -16.23
N GLY A 23 -11.11 47.51 -16.78
CA GLY A 23 -10.82 46.16 -16.32
C GLY A 23 -9.32 45.86 -16.35
N VAL A 24 -8.66 46.14 -17.48
CA VAL A 24 -7.20 46.02 -17.62
C VAL A 24 -6.51 46.95 -16.63
N ALA A 25 -6.87 48.23 -16.55
CA ALA A 25 -6.24 49.17 -15.61
C ALA A 25 -6.36 48.72 -14.14
N VAL A 26 -7.51 48.17 -13.73
CA VAL A 26 -7.74 47.63 -12.38
C VAL A 26 -6.91 46.38 -12.13
N PHE A 27 -6.87 45.45 -13.10
CA PHE A 27 -6.03 44.26 -12.99
C PHE A 27 -4.54 44.61 -12.96
N TYR A 28 -4.08 45.66 -13.61
CA TYR A 28 -2.68 46.10 -13.55
C TYR A 28 -2.41 47.18 -12.47
N SER A 29 -3.42 47.51 -11.64
CA SER A 29 -3.30 48.60 -10.67
C SER A 29 -2.47 48.23 -9.43
N PRO A 30 -1.68 49.18 -8.88
CA PRO A 30 -1.05 49.06 -7.57
C PRO A 30 -2.06 48.87 -6.43
N LEU A 31 -3.28 49.40 -6.56
CA LEU A 31 -4.35 49.26 -5.57
C LEU A 31 -4.79 47.81 -5.41
N LEU A 32 -4.96 47.09 -6.52
CA LEU A 32 -5.31 45.66 -6.49
C LEU A 32 -4.15 44.84 -5.92
N THR A 33 -2.90 45.20 -6.23
CA THR A 33 -1.72 44.59 -5.62
C THR A 33 -1.74 44.79 -4.10
N HIS A 34 -1.96 46.01 -3.63
CA HIS A 34 -1.98 46.29 -2.20
C HIS A 34 -3.13 45.58 -1.46
N TYR A 35 -4.28 45.41 -2.12
CA TYR A 35 -5.38 44.60 -1.59
C TYR A 35 -5.01 43.11 -1.48
N VAL A 36 -4.47 42.51 -2.54
CA VAL A 36 -4.05 41.09 -2.55
C VAL A 36 -2.96 40.80 -1.53
N GLU A 37 -2.04 41.76 -1.32
CA GLU A 37 -0.96 41.64 -0.34
C GLU A 37 -1.37 42.06 1.09
N SER A 38 -2.63 42.47 1.28
CA SER A 38 -3.14 42.91 2.58
C SER A 38 -3.37 41.74 3.54
N ASN A 39 -3.25 42.02 4.84
CA ASN A 39 -3.60 41.06 5.89
C ASN A 39 -5.09 40.66 5.83
N ALA A 40 -5.98 41.57 5.43
CA ALA A 40 -7.41 41.28 5.31
C ALA A 40 -7.70 40.23 4.22
N PHE A 41 -7.07 40.36 3.06
CA PHE A 41 -7.17 39.36 1.99
C PHE A 41 -6.58 38.02 2.43
N ARG A 42 -5.40 38.05 3.07
CA ARG A 42 -4.77 36.84 3.61
C ARG A 42 -5.70 36.09 4.56
N THR A 43 -6.27 36.77 5.56
CA THR A 43 -7.17 36.13 6.53
C THR A 43 -8.45 35.59 5.88
N ALA A 44 -9.01 36.29 4.89
CA ALA A 44 -10.14 35.76 4.14
C ALA A 44 -9.79 34.48 3.35
N MET A 45 -8.58 34.42 2.77
CA MET A 45 -8.07 33.22 2.10
C MET A 45 -7.76 32.09 3.08
N GLU A 46 -7.23 32.39 4.26
CA GLU A 46 -7.02 31.43 5.35
C GLU A 46 -8.33 30.75 5.74
N ASP A 47 -9.39 31.52 5.97
CA ASP A 47 -10.71 31.02 6.35
C ASP A 47 -11.35 30.15 5.26
N GLU A 48 -11.35 30.61 4.00
CA GLU A 48 -11.94 29.84 2.89
C GLU A 48 -11.14 28.58 2.56
N THR A 49 -9.81 28.62 2.60
CA THR A 49 -8.97 27.43 2.43
C THR A 49 -9.16 26.44 3.58
N ALA A 50 -9.13 26.90 4.84
CA ALA A 50 -9.32 26.04 6.01
C ALA A 50 -10.69 25.35 5.95
N LYS A 51 -11.75 26.11 5.65
CA LYS A 51 -13.11 25.59 5.46
C LYS A 51 -13.19 24.56 4.34
N GLY A 52 -12.59 24.83 3.18
CA GLY A 52 -12.59 23.93 2.03
C GLY A 52 -11.85 22.61 2.31
N LEU A 53 -10.79 22.67 3.12
CA LEU A 53 -9.98 21.52 3.50
C LEU A 53 -10.42 20.86 4.82
N HIS A 54 -11.51 21.34 5.44
CA HIS A 54 -12.04 20.85 6.71
C HIS A 54 -11.06 20.94 7.88
N PHE A 55 -10.39 22.09 7.98
CA PHE A 55 -9.59 22.48 9.13
C PHE A 55 -10.29 23.60 9.91
N PRO A 56 -10.13 23.64 11.24
CA PRO A 56 -10.69 24.72 12.05
C PRO A 56 -10.01 26.07 11.74
N GLN A 57 -8.71 26.04 11.44
CA GLN A 57 -7.89 27.21 11.12
C GLN A 57 -6.76 26.82 10.17
N GLY A 58 -6.32 27.78 9.36
CA GLY A 58 -5.14 27.67 8.51
C GLY A 58 -4.38 28.99 8.51
N HIS A 59 -3.07 28.96 8.25
CA HIS A 59 -2.22 30.13 8.25
C HIS A 59 -1.40 30.19 6.98
N TYR A 60 -1.49 31.29 6.25
CA TYR A 60 -0.64 31.59 5.12
C TYR A 60 0.52 32.49 5.54
N SER A 61 1.70 32.28 4.96
CA SER A 61 2.72 33.34 4.89
C SER A 61 2.17 34.54 4.09
N PRO A 62 2.76 35.74 4.23
CA PRO A 62 2.37 36.90 3.43
C PRO A 62 2.21 36.56 1.95
N ILE A 63 1.04 36.87 1.40
CA ILE A 63 0.73 36.65 -0.02
C ILE A 63 1.35 37.80 -0.79
N ARG A 64 2.15 37.49 -1.80
CA ARG A 64 2.78 38.46 -2.70
C ARG A 64 2.24 38.27 -4.09
N ARG A 65 1.95 39.37 -4.76
CA ARG A 65 1.50 39.31 -6.15
C ARG A 65 2.72 39.29 -7.06
N THR A 66 2.84 38.25 -7.89
CA THR A 66 3.98 38.09 -8.79
C THR A 66 3.65 38.54 -10.22
N SER A 67 2.37 38.52 -10.60
CA SER A 67 1.91 39.06 -11.89
C SER A 67 0.46 39.54 -11.84
N ALA A 68 -0.06 40.02 -12.98
CA ALA A 68 -1.45 40.44 -13.11
C ALA A 68 -2.45 39.36 -12.65
N PHE A 69 -2.11 38.08 -12.78
CA PHE A 69 -3.01 36.97 -12.44
C PHE A 69 -2.35 35.90 -11.58
N ALA A 70 -1.15 36.15 -11.05
CA ALA A 70 -0.45 35.19 -10.21
C ALA A 70 -0.10 35.78 -8.85
N ALA A 71 -0.25 34.95 -7.83
CA ALA A 71 0.16 35.25 -6.47
C ALA A 71 0.96 34.08 -5.89
N GLN A 72 1.87 34.40 -4.97
CA GLN A 72 2.73 33.45 -4.31
C GLN A 72 2.62 33.63 -2.79
N SER A 73 2.68 32.52 -2.06
CA SER A 73 2.88 32.50 -0.62
C SER A 73 3.98 31.49 -0.29
N GLU A 74 4.83 31.83 0.67
CA GLU A 74 5.94 30.95 1.08
C GLU A 74 5.44 29.67 1.75
N SER A 75 4.34 29.73 2.51
CA SER A 75 3.80 28.56 3.18
C SER A 75 2.30 28.66 3.46
N PHE A 76 1.68 27.49 3.63
CA PHE A 76 0.35 27.31 4.23
C PHE A 76 0.43 26.19 5.26
N GLN A 77 -0.04 26.45 6.47
CA GLN A 77 -0.06 25.46 7.54
C GLN A 77 -1.45 25.34 8.12
N ALA A 78 -1.93 24.10 8.24
CA ALA A 78 -3.19 23.78 8.91
C ALA A 78 -3.01 22.53 9.77
N ARG A 79 -3.63 22.54 10.97
CA ARG A 79 -3.53 21.46 11.96
C ARG A 79 -4.91 21.16 12.53
N ASN A 80 -5.03 19.98 13.14
CA ASN A 80 -6.26 19.51 13.79
C ASN A 80 -7.44 19.42 12.83
N GLY A 81 -7.21 18.88 11.62
CA GLY A 81 -8.28 18.70 10.65
C GLY A 81 -9.37 17.76 11.16
N GLU A 82 -10.60 18.03 10.75
CA GLU A 82 -11.82 17.40 11.28
C GLU A 82 -12.18 16.09 10.56
N LYS A 83 -11.63 15.88 9.35
CA LYS A 83 -11.89 14.73 8.49
C LYS A 83 -10.63 13.88 8.25
N ALA A 84 -10.41 13.44 7.00
CA ALA A 84 -9.34 12.54 6.62
C ALA A 84 -7.95 13.16 6.81
N MET A 85 -7.81 14.47 6.64
CA MET A 85 -6.55 15.17 6.87
C MET A 85 -6.46 15.60 8.33
N LYS A 86 -5.33 15.32 8.96
CA LYS A 86 -4.99 15.73 10.32
C LYS A 86 -4.13 16.99 10.32
N SER A 87 -3.17 17.08 9.40
CA SER A 87 -2.33 18.25 9.21
C SER A 87 -1.92 18.40 7.74
N LEU A 88 -1.64 19.65 7.36
CA LEU A 88 -1.17 20.04 6.03
C LEU A 88 -0.13 21.15 6.19
N ASP A 89 1.06 20.95 5.64
CA ASP A 89 2.11 21.98 5.49
C ASP A 89 2.48 22.03 4.01
N GLY A 90 2.14 23.12 3.32
CA GLY A 90 2.52 23.36 1.93
C GLY A 90 3.52 24.51 1.86
N ARG A 91 4.57 24.36 1.05
CA ARG A 91 5.63 25.37 0.88
C ARG A 91 5.77 25.79 -0.58
N GLY A 92 6.11 27.06 -0.78
CA GLY A 92 6.32 27.65 -2.10
C GLY A 92 5.08 27.54 -2.97
N ILE A 93 3.96 28.07 -2.49
CA ILE A 93 2.66 27.99 -3.14
C ILE A 93 2.56 29.12 -4.17
N THR A 94 2.32 28.78 -5.43
CA THR A 94 2.07 29.72 -6.51
C THR A 94 0.74 29.39 -7.16
N ALA A 95 -0.17 30.36 -7.25
CA ALA A 95 -1.48 30.17 -7.85
C ALA A 95 -1.70 31.16 -8.99
N THR A 96 -2.22 30.66 -10.11
CA THR A 96 -2.62 31.47 -11.26
C THR A 96 -4.13 31.53 -11.34
N PHE A 97 -4.69 32.73 -11.19
CA PHE A 97 -6.10 33.04 -11.22
C PHE A 97 -6.61 33.25 -12.64
N ASP A 98 -7.82 32.76 -12.93
CA ASP A 98 -8.55 33.06 -14.16
C ASP A 98 -9.59 34.16 -13.89
N PRO A 99 -9.37 35.40 -14.35
CA PRO A 99 -10.26 36.52 -14.10
C PRO A 99 -11.64 36.33 -14.75
N LEU A 100 -11.75 35.48 -15.78
CA LEU A 100 -13.03 35.18 -16.40
C LEU A 100 -13.99 34.45 -15.45
N GLY A 101 -13.44 33.78 -14.41
CA GLY A 101 -14.21 33.16 -13.34
C GLY A 101 -15.11 34.14 -12.58
N VAL A 102 -14.70 35.40 -12.43
CA VAL A 102 -15.46 36.41 -11.70
C VAL A 102 -16.82 36.67 -12.37
N PHE A 103 -16.86 36.69 -13.70
CA PHE A 103 -18.10 36.91 -14.46
C PHE A 103 -19.12 35.77 -14.31
N VAL A 104 -18.65 34.57 -13.95
CA VAL A 104 -19.51 33.42 -13.63
C VAL A 104 -19.58 33.14 -12.11
N ARG A 105 -19.11 34.09 -11.29
CA ARG A 105 -19.12 34.03 -9.82
C ARG A 105 -18.38 32.81 -9.25
N GLN A 106 -17.24 32.50 -9.85
CA GLN A 106 -16.36 31.40 -9.45
C GLN A 106 -14.94 31.93 -9.20
N TRP A 107 -14.32 31.47 -8.11
CA TRP A 107 -12.87 31.57 -7.98
C TRP A 107 -12.25 30.47 -8.83
N ARG A 108 -11.65 30.83 -9.96
CA ARG A 108 -11.04 29.86 -10.87
C ARG A 108 -9.53 29.99 -10.79
N PHE A 109 -8.86 28.90 -10.46
CA PHE A 109 -7.40 28.81 -10.51
C PHE A 109 -7.03 27.83 -11.63
N THR A 110 -6.31 28.34 -12.62
CA THR A 110 -5.87 27.57 -13.79
C THR A 110 -4.74 26.62 -13.43
N ASP A 111 -3.89 27.04 -12.50
CA ASP A 111 -2.70 26.30 -12.10
C ASP A 111 -2.35 26.65 -10.65
N VAL A 112 -2.16 25.64 -9.81
CA VAL A 112 -1.66 25.79 -8.44
C VAL A 112 -0.44 24.91 -8.30
N ARG A 113 0.73 25.52 -8.09
CA ARG A 113 1.99 24.80 -7.88
C ARG A 113 2.38 24.92 -6.42
N VAL A 114 2.74 23.80 -5.82
CA VAL A 114 3.30 23.74 -4.47
C VAL A 114 4.67 23.13 -4.59
N GLN A 115 5.73 23.81 -4.15
CA GLN A 115 7.09 23.28 -4.31
C GLN A 115 7.33 22.01 -3.50
N SER A 116 6.81 22.00 -2.26
CA SER A 116 6.84 20.82 -1.41
C SER A 116 5.66 20.81 -0.45
N GLY A 117 5.16 19.63 -0.08
CA GLY A 117 4.06 19.51 0.85
C GLY A 117 4.15 18.29 1.75
N GLU A 118 3.64 18.41 2.97
CA GLU A 118 3.46 17.33 3.92
C GLU A 118 1.97 17.25 4.31
N VAL A 119 1.38 16.07 4.14
CA VAL A 119 -0.01 15.77 4.50
C VAL A 119 0.00 14.61 5.47
N GLU A 120 -0.59 14.80 6.64
CA GLU A 120 -0.85 13.71 7.59
C GLU A 120 -2.33 13.30 7.51
N ILE A 121 -2.59 12.02 7.27
CA ILE A 121 -3.93 11.43 7.14
C ILE A 121 -4.27 10.68 8.43
N GLN A 122 -5.54 10.77 8.84
CA GLN A 122 -6.11 10.08 10.00
C GLN A 122 -7.39 9.31 9.64
N ILE A 123 -7.65 8.26 10.41
CA ILE A 123 -8.94 7.56 10.36
C ILE A 123 -9.94 8.37 11.16
N TYR A 124 -11.06 8.74 10.54
CA TYR A 124 -12.14 9.48 11.19
C TYR A 124 -13.48 8.76 11.02
N LYS A 125 -14.40 8.98 11.96
CA LYS A 125 -15.80 8.59 11.79
C LYS A 125 -16.50 9.72 11.05
N ALA A 126 -17.02 9.43 9.87
CA ALA A 126 -17.80 10.40 9.10
C ALA A 126 -19.07 10.77 9.88
N HIS A 127 -19.16 12.04 10.28
CA HIS A 127 -20.40 12.64 10.73
C HIS A 127 -20.99 13.39 9.53
N PRO A 128 -22.30 13.28 9.26
CA PRO A 128 -22.92 14.03 8.18
C PRO A 128 -22.77 15.54 8.46
N ASP A 129 -22.21 16.26 7.50
CA ASP A 129 -22.03 17.71 7.60
C ASP A 129 -23.41 18.39 7.79
N THR A 130 -23.54 19.23 8.82
CA THR A 130 -24.69 20.11 8.97
C THR A 130 -24.61 21.21 7.92
N VAL A 131 -25.57 21.22 7.00
CA VAL A 131 -25.65 22.27 5.96
C VAL A 131 -26.05 23.57 6.64
N VAL A 132 -25.08 24.44 6.91
CA VAL A 132 -25.34 25.79 7.42
C VAL A 132 -26.06 26.58 6.31
N PRO A 133 -27.27 27.12 6.55
CA PRO A 133 -27.99 27.89 5.55
C PRO A 133 -27.20 29.15 5.18
N LYS A 134 -27.03 29.38 3.86
CA LYS A 134 -26.30 30.55 3.37
C LYS A 134 -27.10 31.83 3.66
N PRO A 135 -26.45 32.92 4.13
CA PRO A 135 -27.10 34.22 4.28
C PRO A 135 -27.68 34.74 2.97
N TRP A 136 -28.73 35.56 3.04
CA TRP A 136 -29.45 36.10 1.87
C TRP A 136 -28.59 36.96 0.93
N PHE A 137 -27.43 37.45 1.38
CA PHE A 137 -26.47 38.22 0.57
C PHE A 137 -25.38 37.35 -0.10
N ALA A 138 -25.36 36.03 0.13
CA ALA A 138 -24.45 35.10 -0.56
C ALA A 138 -24.68 35.05 -2.08
N ILE A 139 -25.80 35.61 -2.56
CA ILE A 139 -26.12 35.80 -3.97
C ILE A 139 -25.25 36.89 -4.64
N PHE A 140 -24.32 37.54 -3.93
CA PHE A 140 -23.34 38.46 -4.53
C PHE A 140 -21.90 37.97 -4.39
N LEU A 141 -21.66 36.91 -3.62
CA LEU A 141 -20.33 36.33 -3.41
C LEU A 141 -20.06 35.20 -4.41
N PRO A 142 -18.79 34.93 -4.76
CA PRO A 142 -18.41 33.75 -5.51
C PRO A 142 -18.86 32.47 -4.78
N ASN A 143 -19.48 31.53 -5.50
CA ASN A 143 -20.18 30.40 -4.87
C ASN A 143 -19.36 29.09 -4.85
N LYS A 144 -18.31 29.02 -5.67
CA LYS A 144 -17.48 27.82 -5.86
C LYS A 144 -16.03 28.20 -6.15
N VAL A 145 -15.10 27.44 -5.59
CA VAL A 145 -13.69 27.43 -5.96
C VAL A 145 -13.50 26.30 -6.98
N TYR A 146 -12.91 26.61 -8.12
CA TYR A 146 -12.60 25.65 -9.18
C TYR A 146 -11.08 25.60 -9.38
N LEU A 147 -10.51 24.42 -9.20
CA LEU A 147 -9.08 24.16 -9.33
C LEU A 147 -8.90 23.29 -10.56
N LYS A 148 -8.25 23.83 -11.61
CA LYS A 148 -8.04 23.09 -12.86
C LYS A 148 -6.89 22.09 -12.74
N ARG A 149 -5.85 22.43 -11.98
CA ARG A 149 -4.65 21.61 -11.79
C ARG A 149 -3.94 22.03 -10.52
N ILE A 150 -3.57 21.06 -9.69
CA ILE A 150 -2.63 21.22 -8.59
C ILE A 150 -1.43 20.32 -8.86
N GLU A 151 -0.22 20.85 -8.77
CA GLU A 151 0.99 20.07 -8.97
C GLU A 151 1.97 20.33 -7.83
N THR A 152 2.55 19.25 -7.32
CA THR A 152 3.65 19.32 -6.35
C THR A 152 4.76 18.35 -6.74
N PRO A 153 5.99 18.84 -6.99
CA PRO A 153 7.13 17.97 -7.28
C PRO A 153 7.55 17.09 -6.09
N GLN A 154 7.22 17.50 -4.86
CA GLN A 154 7.60 16.77 -3.65
C GLN A 154 6.48 16.79 -2.62
N ALA A 155 5.76 15.68 -2.50
CA ALA A 155 4.75 15.45 -1.48
C ALA A 155 5.16 14.30 -0.57
N ASN A 156 5.00 14.52 0.73
CA ASN A 156 5.04 13.51 1.76
C ASN A 156 3.62 13.26 2.26
N ILE A 157 3.04 12.12 1.90
CA ILE A 157 1.69 11.72 2.32
C ILE A 157 1.88 10.66 3.39
N THR A 158 1.55 10.97 4.62
CA THR A 158 1.85 10.12 5.77
C THR A 158 0.60 9.77 6.57
N TRP A 159 0.60 8.60 7.18
CA TRP A 159 -0.45 8.12 8.07
C TRP A 159 0.17 7.30 9.20
N ARG A 160 -0.62 7.03 10.24
CA ARG A 160 -0.21 6.11 11.30
C ARG A 160 -0.71 4.70 11.00
N PHE A 161 0.22 3.76 10.91
CA PHE A 161 -0.08 2.34 10.78
C PHE A 161 0.51 1.60 11.98
N ARG A 162 -0.34 0.97 12.80
CA ARG A 162 0.05 0.25 14.03
C ARG A 162 0.88 1.09 15.03
N GLY A 163 0.62 2.40 15.07
CA GLY A 163 1.35 3.34 15.92
C GLY A 163 2.64 3.89 15.31
N GLU A 164 3.08 3.33 14.18
CA GLU A 164 4.28 3.77 13.46
C GLU A 164 3.92 4.68 12.28
N ARG A 165 4.88 5.53 11.89
CA ARG A 165 4.72 6.43 10.74
C ARG A 165 4.87 5.61 9.46
N ALA A 166 3.83 5.61 8.64
CA ALA A 166 3.84 5.07 7.29
C ALA A 166 3.56 6.19 6.29
N GLY A 167 3.96 6.04 5.04
CA GLY A 167 3.71 7.07 4.06
C GLY A 167 4.34 6.83 2.70
N PHE A 168 3.90 7.64 1.74
CA PHE A 168 4.64 7.91 0.51
C PHE A 168 5.48 9.18 0.71
N PHE A 169 6.77 9.09 0.43
CA PHE A 169 7.73 10.15 0.68
C PHE A 169 8.37 10.61 -0.63
N GLY A 170 8.51 11.93 -0.81
CA GLY A 170 9.15 12.52 -1.99
C GLY A 170 8.42 12.24 -3.29
N THR A 171 7.09 12.14 -3.25
CA THR A 171 6.26 11.77 -4.40
C THR A 171 5.89 13.00 -5.21
N GLN A 172 5.98 12.94 -6.53
CA GLN A 172 5.41 13.97 -7.40
C GLN A 172 3.91 13.73 -7.50
N LEU A 173 3.09 14.70 -7.08
CA LEU A 173 1.64 14.57 -7.06
C LEU A 173 0.99 15.60 -7.99
N LEU A 174 0.15 15.11 -8.88
CA LEU A 174 -0.72 15.86 -9.76
C LEU A 174 -2.18 15.61 -9.35
N VAL A 175 -2.94 16.67 -9.15
CA VAL A 175 -4.36 16.61 -8.82
C VAL A 175 -5.15 17.32 -9.90
N THR A 176 -6.09 16.62 -10.50
CA THR A 176 -6.95 17.12 -11.58
C THR A 176 -8.42 16.96 -11.22
N PRO A 177 -9.30 17.90 -11.61
CA PRO A 177 -10.72 17.79 -11.33
C PRO A 177 -11.34 16.64 -12.13
N HIS A 178 -12.16 15.82 -11.46
CA HIS A 178 -13.01 14.79 -12.04
C HIS A 178 -14.46 15.08 -11.64
N GLY A 179 -15.17 15.86 -12.46
CA GLY A 179 -16.52 16.32 -12.13
C GLY A 179 -16.53 17.22 -10.90
N THR A 180 -17.12 16.74 -9.79
CA THR A 180 -17.14 17.42 -8.49
C THR A 180 -16.03 16.98 -7.55
N ASP A 181 -15.27 15.98 -7.94
CA ASP A 181 -14.26 15.29 -7.14
C ASP A 181 -12.88 15.46 -7.81
N PHE A 182 -11.86 14.74 -7.31
CA PHE A 182 -10.49 14.88 -7.80
C PHE A 182 -9.84 13.54 -8.10
N GLU A 183 -9.12 13.50 -9.21
CA GLU A 183 -8.15 12.46 -9.55
C GLU A 183 -6.78 12.86 -9.02
N TYR A 184 -6.03 11.86 -8.56
CA TYR A 184 -4.71 12.00 -7.97
C TYR A 184 -3.77 11.07 -8.72
N VAL A 185 -2.76 11.65 -9.37
CA VAL A 185 -1.69 10.90 -10.01
C VAL A 185 -0.40 11.18 -9.25
N ALA A 186 0.15 10.15 -8.65
CA ALA A 186 1.40 10.20 -7.92
C ALA A 186 2.48 9.43 -8.71
N THR A 187 3.67 10.00 -8.85
CA THR A 187 4.79 9.37 -9.56
C THR A 187 6.08 9.59 -8.79
N SER A 188 7.01 8.66 -8.90
CA SER A 188 8.25 8.67 -8.12
C SER A 188 8.03 8.67 -6.60
N GLY A 189 9.12 8.58 -5.84
CA GLY A 189 9.08 8.57 -4.38
C GLY A 189 9.13 7.17 -3.80
N ARG A 190 8.92 7.07 -2.49
CA ARG A 190 9.12 5.83 -1.74
C ARG A 190 8.00 5.58 -0.74
N LEU A 191 7.43 4.40 -0.78
CA LEU A 191 6.55 3.86 0.24
C LEU A 191 7.37 3.30 1.39
N LYS A 192 7.13 3.79 2.60
CA LYS A 192 7.72 3.25 3.83
C LYS A 192 6.62 2.85 4.79
N MET A 193 6.70 1.63 5.32
CA MET A 193 5.87 1.20 6.44
C MET A 193 6.46 -0.02 7.14
N ALA A 194 6.03 -0.26 8.39
CA ALA A 194 6.60 -1.29 9.24
C ALA A 194 6.43 -2.75 8.76
N LEU A 195 5.45 -3.03 7.89
CA LEU A 195 5.08 -4.40 7.51
C LEU A 195 5.91 -5.00 6.37
N PHE A 196 6.52 -4.16 5.54
CA PHE A 196 7.22 -4.62 4.36
C PHE A 196 8.42 -3.69 4.09
N PRO A 197 9.41 -4.15 3.29
CA PRO A 197 10.55 -3.31 2.94
C PRO A 197 10.12 -1.98 2.32
N ASP A 198 11.01 -1.00 2.38
CA ASP A 198 10.86 0.23 1.60
C ASP A 198 10.70 -0.11 0.11
N LEU A 199 9.68 0.46 -0.54
CA LEU A 199 9.39 0.23 -1.96
C LEU A 199 9.38 1.56 -2.70
N ASP A 200 9.98 1.62 -3.87
CA ASP A 200 9.91 2.77 -4.75
C ASP A 200 8.55 2.80 -5.47
N LEU A 201 7.92 3.97 -5.48
CA LEU A 201 6.68 4.22 -6.19
C LEU A 201 7.00 4.65 -7.62
N ARG A 202 6.63 3.84 -8.61
CA ARG A 202 6.75 4.24 -10.01
C ARG A 202 5.57 5.12 -10.41
N ARG A 203 4.36 4.64 -10.13
CA ARG A 203 3.11 5.35 -10.43
C ARG A 203 1.99 4.92 -9.50
N ALA A 204 1.11 5.84 -9.18
CA ALA A 204 -0.18 5.60 -8.56
C ALA A 204 -1.23 6.50 -9.21
N HIS A 205 -2.40 5.96 -9.49
CA HIS A 205 -3.53 6.69 -10.02
C HIS A 205 -4.78 6.36 -9.20
N LEU A 206 -5.35 7.39 -8.56
CA LEU A 206 -6.45 7.25 -7.63
C LEU A 206 -7.55 8.26 -7.93
N LEU A 207 -8.79 7.88 -7.65
CA LEU A 207 -9.95 8.76 -7.60
C LEU A 207 -10.51 8.73 -6.18
N ILE A 208 -10.66 9.90 -5.57
CA ILE A 208 -11.30 10.03 -4.25
C ILE A 208 -12.57 10.83 -4.43
N THR A 209 -13.71 10.21 -4.11
CA THR A 209 -15.01 10.85 -4.11
C THR A 209 -15.60 10.87 -2.70
N LYS A 210 -16.79 11.46 -2.54
CA LYS A 210 -17.53 11.42 -1.25
C LYS A 210 -17.88 10.01 -0.78
N THR A 211 -18.03 9.06 -1.69
CA THR A 211 -18.58 7.72 -1.39
C THR A 211 -17.67 6.57 -1.79
N LEU A 212 -16.58 6.85 -2.51
CA LEU A 212 -15.72 5.82 -3.08
C LEU A 212 -14.28 6.32 -3.15
N LEU A 213 -13.35 5.46 -2.73
CA LEU A 213 -11.93 5.53 -3.02
C LEU A 213 -11.62 4.45 -4.06
N THR A 214 -11.13 4.85 -5.22
CA THR A 214 -10.69 3.94 -6.28
C THR A 214 -9.20 4.12 -6.50
N ILE A 215 -8.49 3.01 -6.48
CA ILE A 215 -7.10 2.89 -6.89
C ILE A 215 -7.14 2.18 -8.25
N TYR A 216 -7.00 2.95 -9.33
CA TYR A 216 -7.01 2.41 -10.69
C TYR A 216 -5.78 1.56 -10.96
N ASP A 217 -4.62 2.06 -10.53
CA ASP A 217 -3.34 1.37 -10.59
C ASP A 217 -2.37 1.96 -9.56
N ILE A 218 -1.60 1.09 -8.93
CA ILE A 218 -0.39 1.41 -8.19
C ILE A 218 0.68 0.45 -8.67
N ASP A 219 1.86 0.97 -9.03
CA ASP A 219 3.04 0.22 -9.40
C ASP A 219 4.18 0.54 -8.42
N LEU A 220 4.58 -0.48 -7.66
CA LEU A 220 5.65 -0.43 -6.68
C LEU A 220 6.77 -1.39 -7.06
N ALA A 221 7.99 -1.05 -6.69
CA ALA A 221 9.17 -1.85 -6.96
C ALA A 221 10.13 -1.83 -5.76
N SER A 222 11.04 -2.79 -5.69
CA SER A 222 12.13 -2.72 -4.71
C SER A 222 13.15 -1.65 -5.10
N ASP A 223 13.34 -1.46 -6.41
CA ASP A 223 14.08 -0.36 -7.00
C ASP A 223 13.35 0.15 -8.26
N SER A 224 13.29 1.47 -8.41
CA SER A 224 12.71 2.12 -9.58
C SER A 224 13.22 1.60 -10.93
N GLY A 225 14.50 1.18 -11.01
CA GLY A 225 15.15 0.75 -12.25
C GLY A 225 15.04 -0.74 -12.61
N SER A 226 14.53 -1.58 -11.72
CA SER A 226 14.46 -3.02 -11.94
C SER A 226 13.22 -3.46 -12.73
N GLN A 227 13.17 -4.73 -13.15
CA GLN A 227 12.09 -5.29 -14.00
C GLN A 227 10.96 -5.95 -13.20
N GLU A 228 11.14 -6.05 -11.88
CA GLU A 228 10.12 -6.50 -10.95
C GLU A 228 9.00 -5.45 -10.80
N SER A 229 7.82 -5.90 -10.42
CA SER A 229 6.72 -4.99 -10.13
C SER A 229 5.72 -5.60 -9.16
N ILE A 230 5.08 -4.71 -8.41
CA ILE A 230 3.95 -5.00 -7.54
C ILE A 230 2.84 -4.08 -8.01
N HIS A 231 1.91 -4.64 -8.77
CA HIS A 231 0.76 -3.92 -9.28
C HIS A 231 -0.43 -4.14 -8.37
N ALA A 232 -1.09 -3.06 -7.96
CA ALA A 232 -2.30 -3.14 -7.14
C ALA A 232 -3.42 -2.27 -7.70
N GLN A 233 -4.65 -2.76 -7.55
CA GLN A 233 -5.89 -2.06 -7.84
C GLN A 233 -6.82 -2.26 -6.67
N ALA A 234 -7.61 -1.26 -6.32
CA ALA A 234 -8.53 -1.38 -5.20
C ALA A 234 -9.75 -0.47 -5.35
N ASN A 235 -10.85 -0.89 -4.75
CA ASN A 235 -12.04 -0.09 -4.55
C ASN A 235 -12.43 -0.18 -3.08
N ALA A 236 -12.71 0.96 -2.46
CA ALA A 236 -13.17 1.03 -1.08
C ALA A 236 -14.34 2.01 -0.95
N GLY A 237 -15.46 1.53 -0.42
CA GLY A 237 -16.61 2.37 -0.07
C GLY A 237 -16.27 3.33 1.06
N ILE A 238 -16.78 4.56 0.97
CA ILE A 238 -16.67 5.60 1.99
C ILE A 238 -18.07 5.92 2.54
N GLY A 239 -18.15 6.08 3.87
CA GLY A 239 -19.38 6.48 4.55
C GLY A 239 -20.27 5.29 4.95
N ARG A 240 -21.41 5.14 4.26
CA ARG A 240 -22.37 4.05 4.54
C ARG A 240 -21.89 2.71 3.99
N ASP A 241 -21.37 2.74 2.77
CA ASP A 241 -20.61 1.62 2.23
C ASP A 241 -19.20 1.65 2.82
N LYS A 242 -18.74 0.49 3.26
CA LYS A 242 -17.38 0.29 3.79
C LYS A 242 -16.72 -0.91 3.14
N SER A 243 -17.34 -1.47 2.10
CA SER A 243 -16.81 -2.62 1.39
C SER A 243 -15.44 -2.29 0.81
N VAL A 244 -14.58 -3.30 0.75
CA VAL A 244 -13.25 -3.19 0.18
C VAL A 244 -13.05 -4.35 -0.78
N ASP A 245 -12.50 -4.07 -1.96
CA ASP A 245 -12.02 -5.05 -2.93
C ASP A 245 -10.61 -4.61 -3.36
N LEU A 246 -9.61 -5.46 -3.17
CA LEU A 246 -8.23 -5.20 -3.53
C LEU A 246 -7.69 -6.37 -4.33
N ARG A 247 -7.04 -6.06 -5.44
CA ARG A 247 -6.32 -7.02 -6.27
C ARG A 247 -4.87 -6.59 -6.37
N ALA A 248 -3.95 -7.51 -6.15
CA ALA A 248 -2.53 -7.27 -6.34
C ALA A 248 -1.91 -8.39 -7.17
N ASN A 249 -0.89 -8.04 -7.95
CA ASN A 249 -0.08 -8.96 -8.72
C ASN A 249 1.40 -8.69 -8.42
N PHE A 250 2.16 -9.76 -8.25
CA PHE A 250 3.58 -9.73 -7.97
C PHE A 250 4.31 -10.33 -9.17
N ASN A 251 5.31 -9.60 -9.68
CA ASN A 251 6.14 -10.05 -10.78
C ASN A 251 7.61 -9.91 -10.38
N GLN A 252 8.34 -11.03 -10.32
CA GLN A 252 9.78 -11.09 -10.01
C GLN A 252 10.22 -10.42 -8.70
N VAL A 253 9.36 -10.39 -7.68
CA VAL A 253 9.67 -9.67 -6.42
C VAL A 253 10.70 -10.46 -5.59
N PRO A 254 11.86 -9.88 -5.23
CA PRO A 254 12.87 -10.59 -4.46
C PRO A 254 12.36 -10.88 -3.03
N ILE A 255 12.21 -12.14 -2.66
CA ILE A 255 11.58 -12.52 -1.37
C ILE A 255 12.44 -12.15 -0.16
N ARG A 256 13.76 -12.07 -0.34
CA ARG A 256 14.73 -11.89 0.76
C ARG A 256 14.45 -10.66 1.62
N SER A 257 14.05 -9.54 1.01
CA SER A 257 13.75 -8.30 1.73
C SER A 257 12.45 -8.36 2.54
N TRP A 258 11.54 -9.25 2.16
CA TRP A 258 10.21 -9.46 2.77
C TRP A 258 10.22 -10.48 3.90
N LEU A 259 11.28 -11.27 4.03
CA LEU A 259 11.41 -12.29 5.06
C LEU A 259 11.80 -11.68 6.43
N PRO A 260 11.40 -12.32 7.54
CA PRO A 260 11.91 -11.96 8.87
C PRO A 260 13.44 -12.06 8.92
N ALA A 261 14.08 -11.27 9.78
CA ALA A 261 15.55 -11.19 9.87
C ALA A 261 16.25 -12.55 9.98
N GLU A 262 15.66 -13.47 10.76
CA GLU A 262 16.18 -14.83 10.95
C GLU A 262 16.21 -15.66 9.67
N TRP A 263 15.38 -15.36 8.67
CA TRP A 263 15.26 -16.11 7.43
C TRP A 263 15.99 -15.48 6.25
N LYS A 264 16.42 -14.21 6.36
CA LYS A 264 17.03 -13.45 5.25
C LYS A 264 18.33 -14.04 4.75
N GLU A 265 19.10 -14.71 5.61
CA GLU A 265 20.36 -15.35 5.23
C GLU A 265 20.18 -16.78 4.71
N HIS A 266 18.96 -17.31 4.81
CA HIS A 266 18.68 -18.71 4.49
C HIS A 266 17.84 -18.90 3.24
N LEU A 267 17.06 -17.90 2.84
CA LEU A 267 16.09 -18.02 1.76
C LEU A 267 16.26 -16.89 0.75
N ALA A 268 16.38 -17.25 -0.52
CA ALA A 268 16.43 -16.33 -1.64
C ALA A 268 15.58 -16.83 -2.80
N GLY A 269 15.15 -15.93 -3.68
CA GLY A 269 14.33 -16.24 -4.85
C GLY A 269 13.44 -15.07 -5.26
N ASN A 270 12.78 -15.23 -6.40
CA ASN A 270 11.90 -14.22 -6.96
C ASN A 270 10.46 -14.71 -6.97
N ALA A 271 9.57 -14.01 -6.27
CA ALA A 271 8.16 -14.31 -6.15
C ALA A 271 7.35 -13.78 -7.35
N PHE A 272 6.40 -14.60 -7.74
CA PHE A 272 5.33 -14.31 -8.69
C PHE A 272 4.02 -14.71 -8.05
N GLY A 273 2.94 -13.99 -8.33
CA GLY A 273 1.67 -14.37 -7.75
C GLY A 273 0.59 -13.32 -7.90
N ASP A 274 -0.54 -13.64 -7.30
CA ASP A 274 -1.70 -12.77 -7.24
C ASP A 274 -2.35 -12.85 -5.86
N LEU A 275 -3.02 -11.77 -5.49
CA LEU A 275 -3.78 -11.64 -4.26
C LEU A 275 -5.09 -10.95 -4.58
N HIS A 276 -6.20 -11.55 -4.17
CA HIS A 276 -7.50 -10.92 -4.17
C HIS A 276 -8.05 -10.90 -2.74
N TRP A 277 -8.18 -9.71 -2.19
CA TRP A 277 -8.78 -9.47 -0.88
C TRP A 277 -10.12 -8.76 -1.05
N ASN A 278 -11.13 -9.20 -0.31
CA ASN A 278 -12.40 -8.51 -0.20
C ASN A 278 -12.90 -8.49 1.26
N GLY A 279 -13.78 -7.54 1.57
CA GLY A 279 -14.39 -7.41 2.88
C GLY A 279 -15.63 -6.54 2.87
N LYS A 280 -16.55 -6.78 3.80
CA LYS A 280 -17.73 -5.91 3.99
C LYS A 280 -17.36 -4.60 4.68
N ASP A 281 -16.29 -4.63 5.46
CA ASP A 281 -15.67 -3.48 6.10
C ASP A 281 -14.14 -3.66 6.07
N PRO A 282 -13.33 -2.62 6.33
CA PRO A 282 -11.86 -2.75 6.36
C PRO A 282 -11.35 -3.53 7.58
N LYS A 283 -12.23 -4.14 8.39
CA LYS A 283 -11.80 -4.95 9.53
C LYS A 283 -11.52 -6.37 9.07
N LEU A 284 -10.56 -6.98 9.75
CA LEU A 284 -10.07 -8.29 9.40
C LEU A 284 -11.10 -9.39 9.62
N GLU A 285 -11.97 -9.22 10.61
CA GLU A 285 -13.02 -10.19 10.96
C GLU A 285 -14.09 -10.32 9.87
N SER A 286 -14.23 -9.32 8.98
CA SER A 286 -15.12 -9.37 7.83
C SER A 286 -14.40 -9.65 6.51
N SER A 287 -13.10 -9.94 6.58
CA SER A 287 -12.25 -10.14 5.41
C SER A 287 -12.24 -11.59 4.93
N SER A 288 -12.22 -11.74 3.62
CA SER A 288 -11.83 -12.97 2.94
C SER A 288 -10.91 -12.65 1.78
N GLY A 289 -10.12 -13.64 1.38
CA GLY A 289 -9.31 -13.48 0.19
C GLY A 289 -8.68 -14.77 -0.26
N LYS A 290 -8.04 -14.69 -1.41
CA LYS A 290 -7.37 -15.80 -2.07
C LYS A 290 -6.13 -15.29 -2.76
N GLY A 291 -5.15 -16.17 -2.93
CA GLY A 291 -3.95 -15.82 -3.65
C GLY A 291 -3.16 -17.05 -4.08
N SER A 292 -2.25 -16.81 -5.00
CA SER A 292 -1.26 -17.78 -5.41
C SER A 292 0.13 -17.17 -5.30
N LEU A 293 1.10 -17.98 -4.92
CA LEU A 293 2.50 -17.59 -4.82
C LEU A 293 3.35 -18.67 -5.47
N ARG A 294 4.28 -18.25 -6.31
CA ARG A 294 5.32 -19.08 -6.91
C ARG A 294 6.66 -18.39 -6.75
N VAL A 295 7.67 -19.12 -6.31
CA VAL A 295 9.04 -18.63 -6.21
C VAL A 295 9.88 -19.32 -7.28
N ASN A 296 10.46 -18.52 -8.17
CA ASN A 296 11.43 -19.00 -9.15
C ASN A 296 12.85 -18.78 -8.64
N SER A 297 13.76 -19.66 -9.06
CA SER A 297 15.17 -19.66 -8.63
C SER A 297 15.31 -19.64 -7.10
N GLY A 298 14.42 -20.36 -6.41
CA GLY A 298 14.41 -20.46 -4.96
C GLY A 298 15.67 -21.16 -4.48
N ARG A 299 16.32 -20.60 -3.46
CA ARG A 299 17.49 -21.18 -2.82
C ARG A 299 17.29 -21.24 -1.32
N ILE A 300 17.66 -22.36 -0.75
CA ILE A 300 17.71 -22.57 0.70
C ILE A 300 19.15 -22.91 1.07
N ASP A 301 19.78 -22.04 1.85
CA ASP A 301 21.19 -22.15 2.21
C ASP A 301 21.37 -22.02 3.74
N ASN A 302 22.42 -22.63 4.27
CA ASN A 302 22.89 -22.43 5.66
C ASN A 302 21.83 -22.69 6.74
N LEU A 303 20.83 -23.54 6.46
CA LEU A 303 19.86 -23.90 7.49
C LEU A 303 20.50 -24.93 8.45
N PRO A 304 20.54 -24.68 9.77
CA PRO A 304 21.21 -25.59 10.71
C PRO A 304 20.69 -27.03 10.68
N VAL A 305 19.40 -27.22 10.37
CA VAL A 305 18.82 -28.56 10.19
C VAL A 305 19.37 -29.24 8.93
N LEU A 306 19.56 -28.50 7.85
CA LEU A 306 20.05 -29.04 6.57
C LEU A 306 21.53 -29.40 6.66
N GLU A 307 22.34 -28.60 7.35
CA GLU A 307 23.76 -28.91 7.63
C GLU A 307 23.90 -30.24 8.36
N LYS A 308 23.11 -30.44 9.41
CA LYS A 308 23.13 -31.70 10.17
C LYS A 308 22.60 -32.90 9.38
N LEU A 309 21.58 -32.68 8.55
CA LEU A 309 21.10 -33.72 7.63
C LEU A 309 22.16 -34.08 6.59
N ALA A 310 22.94 -33.09 6.13
CA ALA A 310 24.06 -33.31 5.23
C ALA A 310 25.17 -34.15 5.89
N GLU A 311 25.50 -33.86 7.16
CA GLU A 311 26.45 -34.65 7.97
C GLU A 311 25.97 -36.10 8.13
N LEU A 312 24.70 -36.27 8.52
CA LEU A 312 24.08 -37.58 8.75
C LEU A 312 24.00 -38.44 7.49
N ALA A 313 23.50 -37.86 6.40
CA ALA A 313 23.36 -38.57 5.14
C ALA A 313 24.71 -38.71 4.41
N GLN A 314 25.77 -38.04 4.92
CA GLN A 314 27.04 -37.85 4.22
C GLN A 314 26.84 -37.26 2.81
N LYS A 315 25.90 -36.33 2.68
CA LYS A 315 25.51 -35.67 1.42
C LYS A 315 25.52 -34.16 1.60
N LYS A 316 26.65 -33.53 1.29
CA LYS A 316 26.80 -32.05 1.27
C LYS A 316 25.75 -31.34 0.41
N SER A 317 25.14 -32.03 -0.55
CA SER A 317 24.07 -31.49 -1.37
C SER A 317 22.80 -31.09 -0.60
N PHE A 318 22.69 -31.43 0.70
CA PHE A 318 21.61 -30.94 1.56
C PHE A 318 21.88 -29.55 2.15
N GLU A 319 23.14 -29.14 2.28
CA GLU A 319 23.52 -27.80 2.79
C GLU A 319 22.97 -26.66 1.90
N HIS A 320 22.80 -26.97 0.61
CA HIS A 320 22.34 -26.06 -0.42
C HIS A 320 21.22 -26.72 -1.24
N LEU A 321 20.00 -26.18 -1.13
CA LEU A 321 18.86 -26.65 -1.90
C LEU A 321 18.51 -25.63 -2.98
N ALA A 322 18.47 -26.10 -4.22
CA ALA A 322 18.03 -25.30 -5.38
C ALA A 322 16.61 -25.73 -5.77
N LEU A 323 15.62 -24.90 -5.43
CA LEU A 323 14.22 -25.21 -5.67
C LEU A 323 13.87 -24.99 -7.16
N ASN A 324 13.49 -26.07 -7.83
CA ASN A 324 12.97 -26.03 -9.20
C ASN A 324 11.50 -25.61 -9.23
N ASP A 325 10.73 -26.02 -8.22
CA ASP A 325 9.36 -25.59 -8.02
C ASP A 325 9.15 -25.21 -6.56
N CYS A 326 8.47 -24.09 -6.34
CA CYS A 326 8.07 -23.64 -5.02
C CYS A 326 6.81 -22.83 -5.21
N SER A 327 5.66 -23.46 -4.99
CA SER A 327 4.36 -22.86 -5.21
C SER A 327 3.39 -23.20 -4.09
N LEU A 328 2.47 -22.29 -3.83
CA LEU A 328 1.36 -22.48 -2.93
C LEU A 328 0.16 -21.66 -3.40
N SER A 329 -1.03 -22.12 -3.06
CA SER A 329 -2.25 -21.33 -3.14
C SER A 329 -2.81 -21.20 -1.74
N PHE A 330 -3.42 -20.07 -1.42
CA PHE A 330 -4.03 -19.88 -0.12
C PHE A 330 -5.35 -19.16 -0.26
N GLU A 331 -6.27 -19.50 0.64
CA GLU A 331 -7.55 -18.84 0.78
C GLU A 331 -7.76 -18.58 2.26
N TRP A 332 -8.28 -17.42 2.62
CA TRP A 332 -8.65 -17.13 3.99
C TRP A 332 -10.06 -16.60 4.08
N LYS A 333 -10.71 -16.98 5.17
CA LYS A 333 -11.97 -16.43 5.64
C LYS A 333 -11.89 -16.44 7.15
N TYR A 334 -11.71 -15.25 7.74
CA TYR A 334 -11.39 -15.13 9.17
C TYR A 334 -12.36 -15.97 10.03
N PRO A 335 -11.86 -16.75 11.02
CA PRO A 335 -10.47 -16.87 11.47
C PRO A 335 -9.65 -18.00 10.82
N LYS A 336 -10.13 -18.56 9.71
CA LYS A 336 -9.53 -19.72 9.03
C LYS A 336 -8.69 -19.30 7.82
N ILE A 337 -7.52 -19.92 7.67
CA ILE A 337 -6.64 -19.83 6.51
C ILE A 337 -6.36 -21.25 6.02
N ASP A 338 -6.70 -21.53 4.77
CA ASP A 338 -6.42 -22.79 4.09
C ASP A 338 -5.30 -22.54 3.08
N ILE A 339 -4.20 -23.28 3.21
CA ILE A 339 -3.06 -23.29 2.29
C ILE A 339 -3.12 -24.61 1.53
N ASN A 340 -3.38 -24.51 0.25
CA ASN A 340 -3.62 -25.65 -0.63
C ASN A 340 -2.54 -25.70 -1.72
N LYS A 341 -2.42 -26.85 -2.37
CA LYS A 341 -1.51 -27.04 -3.52
C LYS A 341 -0.08 -26.61 -3.20
N ILE A 342 0.39 -26.91 -1.99
CA ILE A 342 1.80 -26.71 -1.63
C ILE A 342 2.60 -27.65 -2.53
N GLY A 343 3.54 -27.10 -3.29
CA GLY A 343 4.44 -27.84 -4.16
C GLY A 343 5.84 -27.28 -4.01
N ILE A 344 6.74 -28.03 -3.37
CA ILE A 344 8.15 -27.65 -3.24
C ILE A 344 8.97 -28.81 -3.78
N GLU A 345 9.83 -28.56 -4.77
CA GLU A 345 10.60 -29.60 -5.43
C GLU A 345 12.01 -29.14 -5.74
N GLU A 346 12.97 -29.98 -5.40
CA GLU A 346 14.28 -30.01 -6.05
C GLU A 346 14.38 -31.31 -6.84
N ARG A 347 14.36 -31.19 -8.17
CA ARG A 347 14.25 -32.31 -9.09
C ARG A 347 15.44 -33.25 -8.88
N GLY A 348 15.12 -34.52 -8.66
CA GLY A 348 16.13 -35.55 -8.38
C GLY A 348 16.57 -35.65 -6.92
N LYS A 349 16.15 -34.74 -6.02
CA LYS A 349 16.42 -34.86 -4.57
C LYS A 349 15.18 -35.13 -3.75
N PHE A 350 14.26 -34.18 -3.72
CA PHE A 350 13.08 -34.25 -2.86
C PHE A 350 11.88 -33.52 -3.48
N ARG A 351 10.70 -33.87 -3.00
CA ARG A 351 9.43 -33.25 -3.38
C ARG A 351 8.49 -33.22 -2.18
N ILE A 352 7.84 -32.09 -1.96
CA ILE A 352 6.89 -31.86 -0.89
C ILE A 352 5.57 -31.44 -1.53
N GLU A 353 4.51 -32.18 -1.22
CA GLU A 353 3.15 -31.87 -1.69
C GLU A 353 2.17 -31.88 -0.53
N GLY A 354 1.29 -30.89 -0.39
CA GLY A 354 0.35 -30.94 0.71
C GLY A 354 -0.63 -29.79 0.83
N GLU A 355 -1.31 -29.83 1.96
CA GLU A 355 -2.31 -28.85 2.37
C GLU A 355 -2.21 -28.62 3.88
N LEU A 356 -2.43 -27.37 4.30
CA LEU A 356 -2.39 -26.92 5.68
C LEU A 356 -3.61 -26.05 5.94
N SER A 357 -4.22 -26.20 7.11
CA SER A 357 -5.27 -25.35 7.62
C SER A 357 -4.81 -24.73 8.94
N ILE A 358 -5.03 -23.43 9.06
CA ILE A 358 -4.78 -22.66 10.26
C ILE A 358 -6.11 -22.06 10.70
N GLU A 359 -6.58 -22.44 11.88
CA GLU A 359 -7.80 -21.88 12.48
C GLU A 359 -7.44 -21.16 13.77
N GLY A 360 -7.44 -19.83 13.74
CA GLY A 360 -6.94 -19.00 14.82
C GLY A 360 -5.44 -19.22 15.07
N ARG A 361 -5.09 -20.11 16.01
CA ARG A 361 -3.71 -20.51 16.32
C ARG A 361 -3.45 -22.00 16.14
N ARG A 362 -4.49 -22.78 15.81
CA ARG A 362 -4.39 -24.22 15.65
C ARG A 362 -3.88 -24.52 14.25
N LEU A 363 -2.80 -25.29 14.17
CA LEU A 363 -2.23 -25.76 12.92
C LEU A 363 -2.69 -27.21 12.72
N GLY A 364 -3.13 -27.54 11.50
CA GLY A 364 -3.44 -28.91 11.12
C GLY A 364 -3.26 -29.11 9.64
N GLY A 365 -2.78 -30.27 9.21
CA GLY A 365 -2.73 -30.59 7.79
C GLY A 365 -1.93 -31.84 7.49
N MET A 366 -1.81 -32.12 6.19
CA MET A 366 -1.11 -33.29 5.69
C MET A 366 -0.14 -32.88 4.60
N ILE A 367 1.11 -33.27 4.77
CA ILE A 367 2.18 -33.08 3.81
C ILE A 367 2.68 -34.45 3.38
N ARG A 368 2.89 -34.63 2.08
CA ARG A 368 3.57 -35.77 1.48
C ARG A 368 5.00 -35.39 1.21
N LEU A 369 5.93 -36.10 1.81
CA LEU A 369 7.36 -35.94 1.61
C LEU A 369 7.88 -37.08 0.75
N GLY A 370 8.40 -36.75 -0.43
CA GLY A 370 9.06 -37.64 -1.36
C GLY A 370 10.56 -37.39 -1.37
N LEU A 371 11.37 -38.45 -1.24
CA LEU A 371 12.83 -38.41 -1.32
C LEU A 371 13.31 -39.47 -2.31
N THR A 372 14.37 -39.21 -3.08
CA THR A 372 14.98 -40.28 -3.90
C THR A 372 15.73 -41.26 -3.00
N ARG A 373 15.89 -42.51 -3.47
CA ARG A 373 16.43 -43.60 -2.63
C ARG A 373 17.81 -43.28 -2.06
N GLU A 374 18.69 -42.70 -2.86
CA GLU A 374 20.05 -42.31 -2.47
C GLU A 374 20.11 -41.37 -1.26
N TYR A 375 19.04 -40.59 -1.02
CA TYR A 375 18.92 -39.68 0.12
C TYR A 375 18.33 -40.34 1.37
N LEU A 376 17.93 -41.60 1.26
CA LEU A 376 17.39 -42.41 2.34
C LEU A 376 18.35 -43.55 2.75
N ASP A 377 19.55 -43.64 2.17
CA ASP A 377 20.49 -44.75 2.43
C ASP A 377 20.98 -44.78 3.89
N TRP A 378 20.92 -43.65 4.60
CA TRP A 378 21.24 -43.56 6.02
C TRP A 378 20.14 -44.15 6.93
N LEU A 379 18.93 -44.36 6.42
CA LEU A 379 17.81 -44.92 7.18
C LEU A 379 17.80 -46.45 7.08
N PRO A 380 17.77 -47.17 8.22
CA PRO A 380 17.56 -48.61 8.21
C PRO A 380 16.12 -48.89 7.74
N ASN A 381 15.97 -49.75 6.72
CA ASN A 381 14.68 -50.12 6.12
C ASN A 381 13.78 -48.92 5.77
N PRO A 382 14.19 -48.04 4.83
CA PRO A 382 13.46 -46.81 4.52
C PRO A 382 12.00 -47.05 4.12
N GLU A 383 11.72 -48.20 3.52
CA GLU A 383 10.40 -48.62 3.03
C GLU A 383 9.35 -48.78 4.14
N GLN A 384 9.78 -48.95 5.41
CA GLN A 384 8.84 -48.98 6.54
C GLN A 384 8.22 -47.61 6.82
N VAL A 385 8.95 -46.52 6.53
CA VAL A 385 8.46 -45.14 6.71
C VAL A 385 8.02 -44.55 5.38
N PHE A 386 8.77 -44.80 4.31
CA PHE A 386 8.52 -44.33 2.95
C PHE A 386 8.01 -45.48 2.08
N SER A 387 6.76 -45.88 2.31
CA SER A 387 6.18 -47.10 1.75
C SER A 387 5.76 -47.01 0.29
N ARG A 388 5.56 -45.79 -0.24
CA ARG A 388 5.01 -45.60 -1.60
C ARG A 388 6.08 -45.11 -2.57
N LYS A 389 6.33 -45.85 -3.65
CA LYS A 389 7.23 -45.44 -4.73
C LYS A 389 6.44 -44.85 -5.90
N GLN A 390 6.73 -43.61 -6.29
CA GLN A 390 6.08 -42.93 -7.41
C GLN A 390 6.99 -41.85 -8.00
N ASN A 391 7.07 -41.78 -9.34
CA ASN A 391 7.82 -40.77 -10.09
C ASN A 391 9.30 -40.63 -9.67
N GLY A 392 9.95 -41.75 -9.31
CA GLY A 392 11.35 -41.75 -8.86
C GLY A 392 11.56 -41.41 -7.38
N TYR A 393 10.50 -41.08 -6.64
CA TYR A 393 10.54 -40.76 -5.22
C TYR A 393 9.94 -41.88 -4.37
N LEU A 394 10.47 -42.05 -3.16
CA LEU A 394 9.87 -42.79 -2.06
C LEU A 394 9.13 -41.79 -1.16
N TRP A 395 7.84 -42.02 -0.96
CA TRP A 395 6.91 -41.09 -0.35
C TRP A 395 6.46 -41.55 1.04
N THR A 396 6.30 -40.59 1.94
CA THR A 396 5.65 -40.76 3.24
C THR A 396 4.64 -39.63 3.46
N ASN A 397 3.58 -39.91 4.23
CA ASN A 397 2.67 -38.90 4.72
C ASN A 397 3.17 -38.40 6.08
N VAL A 398 3.16 -37.08 6.25
CA VAL A 398 3.53 -36.36 7.46
C VAL A 398 2.30 -35.55 7.91
N ARG A 399 1.81 -35.85 9.10
CA ARG A 399 0.71 -35.12 9.71
C ARG A 399 1.27 -33.97 10.53
N LEU A 400 0.90 -32.74 10.17
CA LEU A 400 1.18 -31.55 10.97
C LEU A 400 0.01 -31.26 11.91
N PHE A 401 0.32 -30.92 13.16
CA PHE A 401 -0.68 -30.61 14.20
C PHE A 401 -0.11 -29.62 15.23
N GLY A 402 -0.90 -29.27 16.24
CA GLY A 402 -0.47 -28.40 17.34
C GLY A 402 -0.86 -26.94 17.10
N THR A 403 0.09 -26.04 17.31
CA THR A 403 -0.14 -24.59 17.16
C THR A 403 0.92 -23.97 16.27
N ILE A 404 0.70 -22.72 15.84
CA ILE A 404 1.67 -21.98 15.03
C ILE A 404 2.97 -21.74 15.80
N ASP A 405 2.92 -21.54 17.11
CA ASP A 405 4.13 -21.31 17.94
C ASP A 405 4.80 -22.62 18.37
N ASP A 406 4.02 -23.69 18.46
CA ASP A 406 4.49 -25.04 18.81
C ASP A 406 3.93 -26.06 17.80
N PRO A 407 4.50 -26.11 16.58
CA PRO A 407 4.08 -27.05 15.56
C PRO A 407 4.60 -28.45 15.88
N GLY A 408 3.70 -29.43 15.88
CA GLY A 408 3.99 -30.86 16.03
C GLY A 408 3.92 -31.61 14.70
N GLN A 409 4.67 -32.70 14.61
CA GLN A 409 4.70 -33.60 13.44
C GLN A 409 4.95 -35.06 13.85
N ASP A 410 4.51 -36.01 13.02
CA ASP A 410 4.55 -37.45 13.30
C ASP A 410 5.71 -38.20 12.62
N LEU A 411 6.51 -37.55 11.78
CA LEU A 411 7.63 -38.16 11.05
C LEU A 411 8.84 -38.45 11.95
N SER A 412 9.26 -37.52 12.80
CA SER A 412 10.43 -37.74 13.68
C SER A 412 10.24 -38.90 14.64
N PRO A 413 9.09 -39.06 15.33
CA PRO A 413 8.84 -40.25 16.15
C PRO A 413 8.97 -41.56 15.35
N ARG A 414 8.42 -41.60 14.12
CA ARG A 414 8.49 -42.77 13.23
C ARG A 414 9.92 -43.10 12.80
N ILE A 415 10.74 -42.08 12.50
CA ILE A 415 12.15 -42.27 12.18
C ILE A 415 12.92 -42.76 13.41
N ILE A 416 12.71 -42.15 14.58
CA ILE A 416 13.37 -42.56 15.84
C ILE A 416 13.07 -44.03 16.16
N GLU A 417 11.87 -44.49 15.88
CA GLU A 417 11.45 -45.88 16.12
C GLU A 417 12.27 -46.89 15.31
N LEU A 418 12.59 -46.58 14.04
CA LEU A 418 13.51 -47.40 13.23
C LEU A 418 14.90 -47.52 13.87
N PHE A 419 15.34 -46.47 14.56
CA PHE A 419 16.62 -46.43 15.28
C PHE A 419 16.53 -46.89 16.74
N LYS A 420 15.36 -47.29 17.29
CA LYS A 420 15.36 -47.92 18.63
C LYS A 420 16.14 -49.24 18.64
N GLN A 421 16.44 -49.79 17.45
CA GLN A 421 17.30 -50.95 17.26
C GLN A 421 18.82 -50.62 17.09
N SER A 422 19.27 -49.34 17.05
CA SER A 422 20.69 -48.87 16.98
C SER A 422 20.87 -47.33 17.17
N PRO A 423 22.01 -46.82 17.69
CA PRO A 423 22.11 -45.76 18.73
C PRO A 423 21.18 -44.51 18.60
N GLY A 424 20.08 -44.50 19.35
CA GLY A 424 19.04 -43.44 19.35
C GLY A 424 19.31 -42.17 20.19
N ALA A 425 20.53 -41.93 20.67
CA ALA A 425 20.86 -40.74 21.47
C ALA A 425 21.21 -39.52 20.59
N TYR A 426 21.99 -39.72 19.52
CA TYR A 426 22.40 -38.66 18.59
C TYR A 426 21.19 -38.09 17.82
N PHE A 427 20.30 -38.97 17.34
CA PHE A 427 19.08 -38.57 16.62
C PHE A 427 18.06 -37.83 17.49
N ARG A 428 17.95 -38.16 18.78
CA ARG A 428 17.08 -37.41 19.71
C ARG A 428 17.52 -35.96 19.87
N LEU A 429 18.83 -35.70 19.87
CA LEU A 429 19.37 -34.33 19.91
C LEU A 429 19.07 -33.55 18.62
N LEU A 430 19.22 -34.20 17.46
CA LEU A 430 18.91 -33.62 16.16
C LEU A 430 17.44 -33.20 16.04
N PHE A 431 16.52 -34.09 16.39
CA PHE A 431 15.09 -33.81 16.29
C PHE A 431 14.62 -32.78 17.30
N ARG A 432 15.20 -32.75 18.51
CA ARG A 432 14.95 -31.67 19.48
C ARG A 432 15.44 -30.31 18.98
N GLN A 433 16.54 -30.27 18.24
CA GLN A 433 17.03 -29.04 17.61
C GLN A 433 16.15 -28.61 16.43
N PHE A 434 15.61 -29.55 15.65
CA PHE A 434 14.61 -29.27 14.62
C PHE A 434 13.33 -28.65 15.21
N GLU A 435 12.78 -29.23 16.27
CA GLU A 435 11.63 -28.66 17.00
C GLU A 435 11.97 -27.28 17.57
N GLY A 436 13.15 -27.13 18.18
CA GLY A 436 13.62 -25.85 18.70
C GLY A 436 13.81 -24.78 17.63
N TRP A 437 14.22 -25.17 16.42
CA TRP A 437 14.35 -24.25 15.28
C TRP A 437 12.99 -23.91 14.67
N LEU A 438 12.09 -24.87 14.48
CA LEU A 438 10.70 -24.60 14.08
C LEU A 438 10.04 -23.62 15.07
N LYS A 439 10.26 -23.82 16.37
CA LYS A 439 9.79 -22.88 17.42
C LYS A 439 10.39 -21.48 17.30
N LYS A 440 11.60 -21.31 16.78
CA LYS A 440 12.18 -19.98 16.54
C LYS A 440 11.66 -19.36 15.23
N GLY A 441 11.73 -20.11 14.13
CA GLY A 441 11.32 -19.66 12.80
C GLY A 441 9.83 -19.39 12.65
N PHE A 442 8.97 -20.08 13.41
CA PHE A 442 7.52 -19.82 13.51
C PHE A 442 7.12 -19.08 14.81
N GLY A 443 7.97 -19.04 15.83
CA GLY A 443 7.71 -18.32 17.09
C GLY A 443 7.96 -16.81 17.02
N GLY A 444 8.51 -16.32 15.91
CA GLY A 444 8.36 -14.92 15.54
C GLY A 444 6.91 -14.65 15.14
N ASP A 445 6.10 -14.18 16.09
CA ASP A 445 4.64 -13.95 16.01
C ASP A 445 4.14 -13.66 14.57
N PRO A 446 3.78 -14.70 13.79
CA PRO A 446 3.28 -14.53 12.42
C PRO A 446 1.90 -13.86 12.44
N PHE A 447 1.31 -13.77 13.65
CA PHE A 447 0.01 -13.23 13.99
C PHE A 447 0.08 -12.00 14.90
N SER A 448 1.23 -11.29 14.94
CA SER A 448 1.30 -9.95 15.54
C SER A 448 0.29 -8.97 14.92
N TRP A 449 -0.27 -9.31 13.74
CA TRP A 449 -1.36 -8.61 13.08
C TRP A 449 -2.71 -8.65 13.82
N ALA A 450 -2.97 -9.65 14.66
CA ALA A 450 -4.20 -9.77 15.43
C ALA A 450 -4.13 -9.07 16.80
N ARG A 451 -2.94 -8.64 17.24
CA ARG A 451 -2.67 -8.38 18.67
C ARG A 451 -2.45 -6.92 19.06
N ARG A 452 -2.68 -5.95 18.18
CA ARG A 452 -2.65 -4.51 18.53
C ARG A 452 -3.96 -3.79 18.20
N ARG A 453 -5.03 -4.23 18.84
CA ARG A 453 -6.19 -3.38 19.17
C ARG A 453 -6.37 -3.38 20.69
N LYS A 454 -5.72 -2.44 21.34
CA LYS A 454 -6.33 -1.64 22.41
C LYS A 454 -6.05 -0.18 22.08
#